data_AF-A0A6A4SFL6-F1
#
_entry.id   AF-A0A6A4SFL6-F1
#
_cell.length_a   1.000
_cell.length_b   1.000
_cell.length_c   1.000
_cell.angle_alpha   90.00
_cell.angle_beta   90.00
_cell.angle_gamma   90.00
#
_symmetry.space_group_name_H-M   'P 1'
#
loop_
_entity.id
_entity.type
_entity.pdbx_description
1 polymer ?
#
loop_
_entity_poly.entity_id
_entity_poly.type
_entity_poly.pdbx_seq_one_letter_code
_entity_poly.pdbx_strand_id
1 'polypeptide(L)'
;MDDALVTAAGCLSNLPPNAKKISNSYEERRKQATAIVLLGVIGAEFGAEIEPPKGAVRARTGGQAPEGFGLTSGGSSNYSLARHTCKALTFLLLQPPSPKLPPHSTIRRTAIDLIGRGFTVWEPYMDVSAVLMGLLELCADAEKQLANITMGLPLNPPADSARSARHALSLIATARPPAFITTIAREVHRFNAAQANSQSQQNVHTSTLARAKTEILRVIDILIEKMPGDVVDLLVEVMDIIMYCIEGSLVKKKGLQECFPAVCKFYMVGYCDRSHRIAVGARQGSVALYDVRTGKCQMNTSLLGSIGMLNSAPQLRCIKTYQVPPVQPASPGSQNHLKLARLIWTSNRNVILMAHDGKEHRFMV
;
A
#
# COMPACT_ATOMS: atom_id res chain seq x y z
N MET A 1 -66.26 33.50 -30.41
CA MET A 1 -65.24 32.75 -29.62
C MET A 1 -64.16 32.49 -30.64
N ASP A 2 -63.36 33.52 -30.84
CA ASP A 2 -62.57 33.73 -32.05
C ASP A 2 -61.08 33.76 -31.68
N ASP A 3 -60.28 33.34 -32.67
CA ASP A 3 -58.84 33.54 -32.88
C ASP A 3 -57.86 32.81 -31.94
N ALA A 4 -57.16 31.75 -32.40
CA ALA A 4 -56.12 31.68 -33.43
C ALA A 4 -54.77 32.28 -33.00
N LEU A 5 -53.78 31.38 -32.90
CA LEU A 5 -52.40 31.43 -33.41
C LEU A 5 -51.68 32.80 -33.49
N VAL A 6 -50.39 32.80 -33.12
CA VAL A 6 -49.41 33.92 -33.09
C VAL A 6 -49.38 34.57 -31.70
N THR A 7 -48.44 34.28 -30.79
CA THR A 7 -47.04 34.75 -30.85
C THR A 7 -46.27 34.07 -29.69
N ALA A 8 -45.24 33.27 -29.97
CA ALA A 8 -44.23 32.89 -28.97
C ALA A 8 -42.85 32.68 -29.61
N ALA A 9 -42.53 33.50 -30.60
CA ALA A 9 -41.15 33.77 -31.01
C ALA A 9 -40.72 35.07 -30.33
N GLY A 10 -40.15 35.00 -29.13
CA GLY A 10 -39.81 36.24 -28.43
C GLY A 10 -39.18 36.20 -27.03
N CYS A 11 -38.81 35.04 -26.47
CA CYS A 11 -38.22 35.00 -25.13
C CYS A 11 -37.01 34.04 -25.04
N LEU A 12 -36.04 34.17 -25.95
CA LEU A 12 -34.73 33.50 -25.86
C LEU A 12 -33.57 34.48 -26.04
N SER A 13 -33.63 35.61 -25.34
CA SER A 13 -32.49 36.52 -25.30
C SER A 13 -32.55 37.37 -24.05
N ASN A 14 -32.25 36.78 -22.89
CA ASN A 14 -31.69 37.48 -21.73
C ASN A 14 -31.27 36.50 -20.62
N LEU A 15 -30.50 35.46 -20.99
CA LEU A 15 -29.63 34.83 -20.00
C LEU A 15 -28.44 35.77 -19.79
N PRO A 16 -28.10 36.13 -18.53
CA PRO A 16 -26.95 36.97 -18.26
C PRO A 16 -25.70 36.35 -18.92
N PRO A 17 -24.77 37.14 -19.49
CA PRO A 17 -23.60 36.62 -20.21
C PRO A 17 -22.74 35.66 -19.35
N ASN A 18 -22.84 35.75 -18.03
CA ASN A 18 -22.23 34.82 -17.08
C ASN A 18 -22.89 33.42 -17.06
N ALA A 19 -24.20 33.28 -17.28
CA ALA A 19 -24.88 31.98 -17.22
C ALA A 19 -24.47 31.05 -18.37
N LYS A 20 -24.33 31.59 -19.60
CA LYS A 20 -23.83 30.82 -20.75
C LYS A 20 -22.35 30.41 -20.59
N LYS A 21 -21.53 31.28 -19.99
CA LYS A 21 -20.10 31.01 -19.73
C LYS A 21 -19.90 29.94 -18.64
N ILE A 22 -20.73 29.94 -17.59
CA ILE A 22 -20.74 28.92 -16.54
C ILE A 22 -21.25 27.57 -17.07
N SER A 23 -22.28 27.57 -17.92
CA SER A 23 -22.82 26.37 -18.58
C SER A 23 -21.79 25.67 -19.47
N ASN A 24 -21.06 26.43 -20.31
CA ASN A 24 -20.01 25.86 -21.17
C ASN A 24 -18.84 25.29 -20.35
N SER A 25 -18.43 25.98 -19.27
CA SER A 25 -17.36 25.50 -18.38
C SER A 25 -17.75 24.21 -17.64
N TYR A 26 -19.03 24.06 -17.26
CA TYR A 26 -19.52 22.81 -16.65
C TYR A 26 -19.49 21.66 -17.65
N GLU A 27 -19.95 21.91 -18.88
CA GLU A 27 -19.98 20.89 -19.93
C GLU A 27 -18.56 20.45 -20.35
N GLU A 28 -17.62 21.39 -20.48
CA GLU A 28 -16.20 21.09 -20.71
C GLU A 28 -15.61 20.24 -19.59
N ARG A 29 -15.90 20.56 -18.32
CA ARG A 29 -15.45 19.76 -17.18
C ARG A 29 -16.04 18.36 -17.19
N ARG A 30 -17.30 18.22 -17.60
CA ARG A 30 -17.96 16.91 -17.76
C ARG A 30 -17.29 16.09 -18.87
N LYS A 31 -17.03 16.70 -20.04
CA LYS A 31 -16.31 16.06 -21.16
C LYS A 31 -14.91 15.62 -20.74
N GLN A 32 -14.18 16.47 -20.01
CA GLN A 32 -12.86 16.16 -19.46
C GLN A 32 -12.91 14.98 -18.47
N ALA A 33 -13.88 14.99 -17.54
CA ALA A 33 -14.08 13.88 -16.60
C ALA A 33 -14.35 12.56 -17.33
N THR A 34 -15.25 12.57 -18.32
CA THR A 34 -15.54 11.39 -19.14
C THR A 34 -14.29 10.89 -19.86
N ALA A 35 -13.50 11.78 -20.47
CA ALA A 35 -12.27 11.41 -21.14
C ALA A 35 -11.25 10.77 -20.18
N ILE A 36 -11.05 11.35 -18.99
CA ILE A 36 -10.15 10.78 -17.96
C ILE A 36 -10.61 9.37 -17.56
N VAL A 37 -11.91 9.19 -17.34
CA VAL A 37 -12.46 7.88 -16.95
C VAL A 37 -12.26 6.86 -18.07
N LEU A 38 -12.60 7.19 -19.32
CA LEU A 38 -12.42 6.28 -20.45
C LEU A 38 -10.96 5.87 -20.63
N LEU A 39 -10.04 6.84 -20.61
CA LEU A 39 -8.60 6.58 -20.71
C LEU A 39 -8.08 5.76 -19.53
N GLY A 40 -8.59 6.02 -18.32
CA GLY A 40 -8.22 5.26 -17.13
C GLY A 40 -8.76 3.83 -17.18
N VAL A 41 -9.97 3.59 -17.67
CA VAL A 41 -10.50 2.23 -17.89
C VAL A 41 -9.63 1.49 -18.90
N ILE A 42 -9.33 2.12 -20.04
CA ILE A 42 -8.51 1.49 -21.08
C ILE A 42 -7.13 1.13 -20.54
N GLY A 43 -6.46 2.05 -19.84
CA GLY A 43 -5.15 1.75 -19.27
C GLY A 43 -5.21 0.72 -18.14
N ALA A 44 -6.29 0.66 -17.35
CA ALA A 44 -6.44 -0.33 -16.29
C ALA A 44 -6.72 -1.75 -16.84
N GLU A 45 -7.50 -1.87 -17.91
CA GLU A 45 -7.89 -3.16 -18.49
C GLU A 45 -6.87 -3.68 -19.52
N PHE A 46 -6.30 -2.78 -20.34
CA PHE A 46 -5.45 -3.16 -21.49
C PHE A 46 -4.01 -2.62 -21.41
N GLY A 47 -3.66 -1.81 -20.41
CA GLY A 47 -2.37 -1.12 -20.36
C GLY A 47 -1.15 -2.05 -20.30
N ALA A 48 -1.31 -3.27 -19.77
CA ALA A 48 -0.25 -4.29 -19.75
C ALA A 48 0.07 -4.85 -21.15
N GLU A 49 -0.87 -4.81 -22.10
CA GLU A 49 -0.69 -5.24 -23.49
C GLU A 49 -0.06 -4.14 -24.37
N ILE A 50 -0.08 -2.89 -23.88
CA ILE A 50 0.42 -1.70 -24.59
C ILE A 50 1.91 -1.47 -24.32
N GLU A 51 2.47 -1.99 -23.23
CA GLU A 51 3.92 -1.99 -23.01
C GLU A 51 4.62 -2.99 -23.96
N PRO A 52 5.67 -2.60 -24.70
CA PRO A 52 6.44 -3.55 -25.49
C PRO A 52 7.11 -4.57 -24.55
N PRO A 53 7.12 -5.87 -24.90
CA PRO A 53 7.67 -6.90 -24.03
C PRO A 53 9.16 -6.64 -23.79
N LYS A 54 9.53 -6.31 -22.55
CA LYS A 54 10.92 -6.33 -22.11
C LYS A 54 11.37 -7.79 -22.01
N GLY A 55 12.00 -8.30 -23.08
CA GLY A 55 12.84 -9.49 -23.06
C GLY A 55 12.10 -10.83 -22.89
N ALA A 56 11.74 -11.43 -24.03
CA ALA A 56 11.55 -12.85 -24.34
C ALA A 56 10.89 -13.79 -23.30
N VAL A 57 9.70 -14.33 -23.64
CA VAL A 57 9.50 -15.75 -24.07
C VAL A 57 8.09 -15.92 -24.67
N ARG A 58 8.05 -16.49 -25.89
CA ARG A 58 6.93 -17.04 -26.69
C ARG A 58 5.76 -16.14 -27.09
N ALA A 59 5.81 -15.74 -28.36
CA ALA A 59 4.67 -15.23 -29.13
C ALA A 59 3.51 -16.24 -29.17
N ARG A 60 2.28 -15.75 -28.95
CA ARG A 60 1.05 -16.38 -29.43
C ARG A 60 0.47 -15.53 -30.55
N THR A 61 0.15 -16.19 -31.64
CA THR A 61 -0.44 -15.68 -32.88
C THR A 61 -1.93 -15.37 -32.73
N GLY A 62 -2.35 -14.20 -33.25
CA GLY A 62 -3.68 -13.99 -33.85
C GLY A 62 -4.70 -13.24 -33.01
N GLY A 63 -5.03 -12.01 -33.43
CA GLY A 63 -6.19 -11.24 -32.96
C GLY A 63 -6.02 -9.74 -33.20
N GLN A 64 -6.57 -9.24 -34.30
CA GLN A 64 -6.54 -7.84 -34.73
C GLN A 64 -7.13 -6.91 -33.65
N ALA A 65 -6.32 -6.03 -33.06
CA ALA A 65 -6.80 -4.92 -32.24
C ALA A 65 -7.25 -3.75 -33.16
N PRO A 66 -8.36 -3.04 -32.84
CA PRO A 66 -8.88 -1.97 -33.70
C PRO A 66 -7.91 -0.79 -33.84
N GLU A 67 -7.80 -0.25 -35.05
CA GLU A 67 -7.02 0.94 -35.38
C GLU A 67 -7.57 2.16 -34.62
N GLY A 68 -6.74 2.73 -33.75
CA GLY A 68 -7.10 3.79 -32.80
C GLY A 68 -6.30 3.70 -31.49
N PHE A 69 -5.77 2.51 -31.19
CA PHE A 69 -4.82 2.26 -30.08
C PHE A 69 -3.54 1.52 -30.51
N GLY A 70 -3.38 1.26 -31.82
CA GLY A 70 -2.18 0.66 -32.41
C GLY A 70 -1.12 1.69 -32.84
N LEU A 71 0.14 1.27 -32.72
CA LEU A 71 1.40 1.98 -32.99
C LEU A 71 1.35 2.98 -34.17
N THR A 72 1.03 4.24 -33.91
CA THR A 72 1.44 5.33 -34.80
C THR A 72 2.86 5.75 -34.44
N SER A 73 3.80 5.36 -35.29
CA SER A 73 5.11 6.00 -35.50
C SER A 73 5.66 6.85 -34.34
N GLY A 74 6.46 6.21 -33.48
CA GLY A 74 7.27 6.90 -32.47
C GLY A 74 6.85 6.52 -31.05
N GLY A 75 7.64 5.66 -30.39
CA GLY A 75 7.42 5.16 -29.02
C GLY A 75 7.43 6.21 -27.90
N SER A 76 7.04 7.46 -28.16
CA SER A 76 6.92 8.57 -27.18
C SER A 76 5.48 9.04 -26.95
N SER A 77 4.54 8.79 -27.88
CA SER A 77 3.16 9.31 -27.81
C SER A 77 2.30 8.62 -26.75
N ASN A 78 2.37 7.28 -26.65
CA ASN A 78 1.59 6.50 -25.68
C ASN A 78 2.07 6.67 -24.23
N TYR A 79 3.39 6.84 -24.03
CA TYR A 79 3.99 7.17 -22.73
C TYR A 79 3.48 8.51 -22.20
N SER A 80 3.26 9.47 -23.10
CA SER A 80 2.64 10.74 -22.74
C SER A 80 1.22 10.52 -22.24
N LEU A 81 0.39 9.73 -22.93
CA LEU A 81 -1.01 9.51 -22.55
C LEU A 81 -1.15 8.80 -21.20
N ALA A 82 -0.44 7.69 -20.98
CA ALA A 82 -0.47 6.96 -19.70
C ALA A 82 -0.02 7.86 -18.54
N ARG A 83 1.04 8.65 -18.75
CA ARG A 83 1.52 9.63 -17.77
C ARG A 83 0.49 10.72 -17.46
N HIS A 84 -0.17 11.29 -18.48
CA HIS A 84 -1.19 12.32 -18.29
C HIS A 84 -2.44 11.78 -17.59
N THR A 85 -2.89 10.58 -17.98
CA THR A 85 -4.00 9.88 -17.31
C THR A 85 -3.65 9.60 -15.86
N CYS A 86 -2.48 9.03 -15.58
CA CYS A 86 -2.00 8.80 -14.22
C CYS A 86 -2.00 10.10 -13.40
N LYS A 87 -1.41 11.19 -13.93
CA LYS A 87 -1.42 12.51 -13.26
C LYS A 87 -2.84 12.98 -12.94
N ALA A 88 -3.78 12.84 -13.88
CA ALA A 88 -5.18 13.22 -13.67
C ALA A 88 -5.86 12.37 -12.59
N LEU A 89 -5.64 11.06 -12.58
CA LEU A 89 -6.16 10.15 -11.56
C LEU A 89 -5.59 10.50 -10.17
N THR A 90 -4.27 10.69 -10.06
CA THR A 90 -3.63 11.08 -8.80
C THR A 90 -4.08 12.46 -8.33
N PHE A 91 -4.33 13.40 -9.25
CA PHE A 91 -4.89 14.70 -8.92
C PHE A 91 -6.30 14.55 -8.32
N LEU A 92 -7.16 13.76 -8.94
CA LEU A 92 -8.50 13.51 -8.43
C LEU A 92 -8.48 12.86 -7.02
N LEU A 93 -7.53 11.99 -6.74
CA LEU A 93 -7.35 11.41 -5.41
C LEU A 93 -6.85 12.45 -4.40
N LEU A 94 -5.74 13.12 -4.70
CA LEU A 94 -4.94 13.86 -3.71
C LEU A 94 -5.33 15.33 -3.55
N GLN A 95 -6.10 15.89 -4.47
CA GLN A 95 -6.52 17.29 -4.35
C GLN A 95 -7.35 17.50 -3.09
N PRO A 96 -7.11 18.58 -2.32
CA PRO A 96 -7.98 18.93 -1.21
C PRO A 96 -9.45 19.10 -1.64
N PRO A 97 -10.41 18.80 -0.76
CA PRO A 97 -11.82 19.01 -1.05
C PRO A 97 -12.10 20.49 -1.38
N SER A 98 -12.89 20.72 -2.42
CA SER A 98 -13.35 22.05 -2.81
C SER A 98 -14.80 22.00 -3.29
N PRO A 99 -15.51 23.14 -3.39
CA PRO A 99 -16.86 23.15 -3.96
C PRO A 99 -16.93 22.57 -5.38
N LYS A 100 -15.82 22.62 -6.14
CA LYS A 100 -15.72 22.05 -7.49
C LYS A 100 -15.37 20.56 -7.50
N LEU A 101 -14.75 20.07 -6.43
CA LEU A 101 -14.34 18.68 -6.28
C LEU A 101 -14.55 18.23 -4.82
N PRO A 102 -15.80 17.85 -4.47
CA PRO A 102 -16.15 17.41 -3.12
C PRO A 102 -15.33 16.18 -2.68
N PRO A 103 -15.20 15.93 -1.35
CA PRO A 103 -14.38 14.85 -0.82
C PRO A 103 -14.89 13.46 -1.25
N HIS A 104 -16.20 13.29 -1.32
CA HIS A 104 -16.86 12.05 -1.73
C HIS A 104 -17.70 12.30 -2.98
N SER A 105 -17.06 12.27 -4.14
CA SER A 105 -17.73 12.44 -5.43
C SER A 105 -17.48 11.23 -6.33
N THR A 106 -18.40 10.98 -7.25
CA THR A 106 -18.32 9.85 -8.19
C THR A 106 -17.01 9.83 -8.97
N ILE A 107 -16.49 11.00 -9.34
CA ILE A 107 -15.23 11.10 -10.09
C ILE A 107 -14.01 10.72 -9.24
N ARG A 108 -13.96 11.11 -7.96
CA ARG A 108 -12.90 10.67 -7.03
C ARG A 108 -12.95 9.18 -6.79
N ARG A 109 -14.15 8.65 -6.54
CA ARG A 109 -14.38 7.22 -6.35
C ARG A 109 -13.96 6.41 -7.58
N THR A 110 -14.29 6.90 -8.78
CA THR A 110 -13.86 6.27 -10.04
C THR A 110 -12.35 6.33 -10.19
N ALA A 111 -11.71 7.45 -9.87
CA ALA A 111 -10.26 7.55 -9.89
C ALA A 111 -9.58 6.55 -8.94
N ILE A 112 -10.11 6.36 -7.74
CA ILE A 112 -9.62 5.37 -6.76
C ILE A 112 -9.66 3.95 -7.33
N ASP A 113 -10.78 3.54 -7.92
CA ASP A 113 -10.94 2.21 -8.53
C ASP A 113 -9.94 1.99 -9.68
N LEU A 114 -9.80 2.99 -10.56
CA LEU A 114 -8.90 2.92 -11.72
C LEU A 114 -7.41 2.93 -11.33
N ILE A 115 -7.05 3.64 -10.25
CA ILE A 115 -5.70 3.58 -9.67
C ILE A 115 -5.41 2.17 -9.16
N GLY A 116 -6.37 1.57 -8.44
CA GLY A 116 -6.22 0.22 -7.89
C GLY A 116 -6.05 -0.84 -8.98
N ARG A 117 -6.95 -0.86 -9.98
CA ARG A 117 -6.95 -1.86 -11.05
C ARG A 117 -5.75 -1.75 -11.98
N GLY A 118 -5.40 -0.52 -12.37
CA GLY A 118 -4.31 -0.27 -13.32
C GLY A 118 -2.95 0.00 -12.66
N PHE A 119 -2.77 -0.32 -11.38
CA PHE A 119 -1.59 0.11 -10.62
C PHE A 119 -0.26 -0.19 -11.34
N THR A 120 -0.10 -1.37 -11.92
CA THR A 120 1.13 -1.76 -12.65
C THR A 120 1.45 -0.87 -13.84
N VAL A 121 0.43 -0.32 -14.50
CA VAL A 121 0.54 0.60 -15.64
C VAL A 121 0.86 2.01 -15.15
N TRP A 122 0.31 2.40 -14.00
CA TRP A 122 0.41 3.75 -13.47
C TRP A 122 1.65 3.98 -12.58
N GLU A 123 2.15 2.93 -11.93
CA GLU A 123 3.26 2.94 -10.96
C GLU A 123 4.45 3.80 -11.41
N PRO A 124 4.94 3.72 -12.67
CA PRO A 124 6.10 4.50 -13.12
C PRO A 124 5.89 6.03 -13.16
N TYR A 125 4.63 6.49 -13.09
CA TYR A 125 4.26 7.89 -13.32
C TYR A 125 3.63 8.58 -12.10
N MET A 126 3.53 7.91 -10.96
CA MET A 126 2.95 8.45 -9.72
C MET A 126 3.93 8.44 -8.55
N ASP A 127 3.64 9.28 -7.56
CA ASP A 127 4.18 9.13 -6.22
C ASP A 127 3.36 8.06 -5.47
N VAL A 128 3.90 6.85 -5.38
CA VAL A 128 3.27 5.71 -4.71
C VAL A 128 2.99 6.02 -3.24
N SER A 129 3.89 6.74 -2.55
CA SER A 129 3.68 7.08 -1.14
C SER A 129 2.48 8.01 -0.98
N ALA A 130 2.42 9.09 -1.77
CA ALA A 130 1.29 10.02 -1.71
C ALA A 130 -0.04 9.32 -2.03
N VAL A 131 -0.06 8.43 -3.02
CA VAL A 131 -1.27 7.66 -3.38
C VAL A 131 -1.70 6.74 -2.24
N LEU A 132 -0.78 5.96 -1.65
CA LEU A 132 -1.11 5.07 -0.53
C LEU A 132 -1.62 5.87 0.67
N MET A 133 -0.98 6.99 1.00
CA MET A 133 -1.45 7.88 2.08
C MET A 133 -2.84 8.46 1.78
N GLY A 134 -3.11 8.90 0.55
CA GLY A 134 -4.43 9.38 0.14
C GLY A 134 -5.52 8.31 0.24
N LEU A 135 -5.21 7.05 -0.11
CA LEU A 135 -6.13 5.93 0.05
C LEU A 135 -6.37 5.58 1.52
N LEU A 136 -5.30 5.56 2.33
CA LEU A 136 -5.38 5.27 3.77
C LEU A 136 -6.19 6.35 4.53
N GLU A 137 -6.12 7.62 4.11
CA GLU A 137 -6.93 8.70 4.69
C GLU A 137 -8.42 8.44 4.52
N LEU A 138 -8.83 7.93 3.36
CA LEU A 138 -10.21 7.53 3.09
C LEU A 138 -10.63 6.30 3.91
N CYS A 139 -9.66 5.47 4.31
CA CYS A 139 -9.89 4.28 5.11
C CYS A 139 -9.86 4.54 6.63
N ALA A 140 -9.38 5.70 7.09
CA ALA A 140 -9.15 6.02 8.49
C ALA A 140 -10.39 5.84 9.40
N ASP A 141 -11.59 6.14 8.89
CA ASP A 141 -12.87 5.96 9.62
C ASP A 141 -13.75 4.87 9.00
N ALA A 142 -13.18 4.02 8.14
CA ALA A 142 -13.92 3.02 7.39
C ALA A 142 -14.71 2.06 8.29
N GLU A 143 -14.17 1.64 9.44
CA GLU A 143 -14.89 0.71 10.33
C GLU A 143 -16.19 1.31 10.88
N LYS A 144 -16.17 2.59 11.28
CA LYS A 144 -17.37 3.29 11.75
C LYS A 144 -18.40 3.46 10.61
N GLN A 145 -17.91 3.73 9.40
CA GLN A 145 -18.78 3.95 8.23
C GLN A 145 -19.37 2.65 7.68
N LEU A 146 -18.60 1.55 7.68
CA LEU A 146 -19.00 0.26 7.13
C LEU A 146 -19.85 -0.58 8.11
N ALA A 147 -19.81 -0.32 9.42
CA ALA A 147 -20.71 -0.95 10.39
C ALA A 147 -22.20 -0.69 10.07
N ASN A 148 -22.53 0.46 9.46
CA ASN A 148 -23.89 0.83 9.08
C ASN A 148 -24.46 -0.01 7.92
N ILE A 149 -23.60 -0.64 7.10
CA ILE A 149 -24.01 -1.45 5.94
C ILE A 149 -24.61 -2.78 6.38
N THR A 150 -24.11 -3.35 7.48
CA THR A 150 -24.62 -4.58 8.09
C THR A 150 -26.09 -4.45 8.50
N MET A 151 -26.60 -3.22 8.65
CA MET A 151 -28.00 -2.90 8.97
C MET A 151 -28.91 -2.73 7.73
N GLY A 152 -28.44 -3.07 6.53
CA GLY A 152 -29.26 -3.08 5.30
C GLY A 152 -29.59 -1.70 4.71
N LEU A 153 -28.95 -0.64 5.19
CA LEU A 153 -29.12 0.72 4.68
C LEU A 153 -28.28 0.98 3.42
N PRO A 154 -28.70 1.87 2.52
CA PRO A 154 -27.91 2.25 1.36
C PRO A 154 -26.57 2.87 1.78
N LEU A 155 -25.51 2.55 1.04
CA LEU A 155 -24.17 3.10 1.24
C LEU A 155 -24.20 4.63 1.15
N ASN A 156 -23.76 5.30 2.21
CA ASN A 156 -23.50 6.73 2.15
C ASN A 156 -22.21 7.01 1.31
N PRO A 157 -22.05 8.21 0.73
CA PRO A 157 -20.88 8.51 -0.11
C PRO A 157 -19.50 8.32 0.58
N PRO A 158 -19.32 8.64 1.88
CA PRO A 158 -18.10 8.32 2.61
C PRO A 158 -17.81 6.81 2.69
N ALA A 159 -18.80 5.98 3.02
CA ALA A 159 -18.67 4.53 3.13
C ALA A 159 -18.32 3.89 1.78
N ASP A 160 -18.91 4.37 0.69
CA ASP A 160 -18.59 3.90 -0.66
C ASP A 160 -17.17 4.28 -1.10
N SER A 161 -16.73 5.51 -0.76
CA SER A 161 -15.35 5.94 -0.99
C SER A 161 -14.35 5.09 -0.21
N ALA A 162 -14.64 4.84 1.08
CA ALA A 162 -13.82 3.99 1.95
C ALA A 162 -13.76 2.55 1.42
N ARG A 163 -14.90 1.96 1.02
CA ARG A 163 -14.97 0.63 0.41
C ARG A 163 -14.11 0.55 -0.86
N SER A 164 -14.22 1.54 -1.74
CA SER A 164 -13.42 1.61 -2.97
C SER A 164 -11.92 1.74 -2.66
N ALA A 165 -11.54 2.55 -1.67
CA ALA A 165 -10.15 2.69 -1.25
C ALA A 165 -9.57 1.41 -0.65
N ARG A 166 -10.33 0.69 0.20
CA ARG A 166 -9.93 -0.64 0.72
C ARG A 166 -9.67 -1.65 -0.39
N HIS A 167 -10.54 -1.64 -1.40
CA HIS A 167 -10.39 -2.51 -2.56
C HIS A 167 -9.13 -2.14 -3.36
N ALA A 168 -8.94 -0.86 -3.67
CA ALA A 168 -7.76 -0.37 -4.38
C ALA A 168 -6.46 -0.69 -3.64
N LEU A 169 -6.39 -0.49 -2.32
CA LEU A 169 -5.24 -0.87 -1.50
C LEU A 169 -4.91 -2.37 -1.63
N SER A 170 -5.93 -3.22 -1.64
CA SER A 170 -5.74 -4.67 -1.80
C SER A 170 -5.21 -5.03 -3.18
N LEU A 171 -5.71 -4.37 -4.24
CA LEU A 171 -5.24 -4.56 -5.62
C LEU A 171 -3.78 -4.10 -5.77
N ILE A 172 -3.46 -2.90 -5.28
CA ILE A 172 -2.08 -2.36 -5.32
C ILE A 172 -1.12 -3.29 -4.58
N ALA A 173 -1.47 -3.68 -3.34
CA ALA A 173 -0.62 -4.53 -2.52
C ALA A 173 -0.37 -5.88 -3.17
N THR A 174 -1.41 -6.53 -3.70
CA THR A 174 -1.25 -7.85 -4.34
C THR A 174 -0.61 -7.79 -5.73
N ALA A 175 -0.72 -6.68 -6.46
CA ALA A 175 -0.04 -6.51 -7.74
C ALA A 175 1.47 -6.34 -7.58
N ARG A 176 1.91 -5.60 -6.56
CA ARG A 176 3.34 -5.33 -6.29
C ARG A 176 3.63 -5.33 -4.78
N PRO A 177 3.68 -6.51 -4.12
CA PRO A 177 3.86 -6.59 -2.67
C PRO A 177 5.10 -5.85 -2.15
N PRO A 178 6.29 -5.94 -2.79
CA PRO A 178 7.47 -5.20 -2.35
C PRO A 178 7.30 -3.67 -2.38
N ALA A 179 6.59 -3.14 -3.37
CA ALA A 179 6.35 -1.70 -3.50
C ALA A 179 5.47 -1.21 -2.35
N PHE A 180 4.41 -1.95 -2.02
CA PHE A 180 3.53 -1.62 -0.90
C PHE A 180 4.27 -1.70 0.45
N ILE A 181 4.90 -2.83 0.75
CA ILE A 181 5.57 -3.08 2.04
C ILE A 181 6.66 -2.03 2.28
N THR A 182 7.57 -1.83 1.33
CA THR A 182 8.69 -0.89 1.52
C THR A 182 8.25 0.57 1.58
N THR A 183 7.11 0.92 0.98
CA THR A 183 6.55 2.28 1.06
C THR A 183 5.92 2.54 2.42
N ILE A 184 5.08 1.63 2.91
CA ILE A 184 4.46 1.77 4.25
C ILE A 184 5.52 1.72 5.34
N ALA A 185 6.52 0.83 5.25
CA ALA A 185 7.63 0.78 6.20
C ALA A 185 8.41 2.10 6.24
N ARG A 186 8.70 2.71 5.07
CA ARG A 186 9.33 4.04 5.00
C ARG A 186 8.49 5.13 5.67
N GLU A 187 7.18 5.13 5.48
CA GLU A 187 6.29 6.09 6.16
C GLU A 187 6.24 5.86 7.68
N VAL A 188 6.27 4.60 8.14
CA VAL A 188 6.39 4.26 9.57
C VAL A 188 7.69 4.81 10.15
N HIS A 189 8.83 4.61 9.48
CA HIS A 189 10.11 5.14 9.94
C HIS A 189 10.13 6.67 9.96
N ARG A 190 9.60 7.32 8.91
CA ARG A 190 9.48 8.78 8.82
C ARG A 190 8.63 9.32 9.98
N PHE A 191 7.51 8.68 10.28
CA PHE A 191 6.62 9.08 11.36
C PHE A 191 7.28 8.92 12.74
N ASN A 192 7.93 7.79 13.00
CA ASN A 192 8.65 7.56 14.26
C ASN A 192 9.82 8.53 14.46
N ALA A 193 10.56 8.85 13.39
CA ALA A 193 11.62 9.85 13.42
C ALA A 193 11.08 11.26 13.75
N ALA A 194 9.92 11.63 13.18
CA ALA A 194 9.26 12.88 13.50
C ALA A 194 8.77 12.94 14.96
N GLN A 195 8.32 11.82 15.54
CA GLN A 195 7.94 11.77 16.95
C GLN A 195 9.12 11.92 17.93
N ALA A 196 10.31 11.47 17.54
CA ALA A 196 11.51 11.57 18.37
C ALA A 196 11.96 13.02 18.58
N ASN A 197 11.54 13.95 17.72
CA ASN A 197 11.82 15.38 17.85
C ASN A 197 10.75 16.07 18.71
N SER A 198 11.17 16.69 19.81
CA SER A 198 10.29 17.30 20.83
C SER A 198 9.39 18.42 20.29
N GLN A 199 9.78 19.09 19.20
CA GLN A 199 9.03 20.20 18.60
C GLN A 199 7.82 19.73 17.75
N SER A 200 7.78 18.46 17.33
CA SER A 200 6.76 17.91 16.41
C SER A 200 5.64 17.13 17.10
N GLN A 201 5.61 17.10 18.44
CA GLN A 201 4.66 16.28 19.21
C GLN A 201 3.18 16.71 19.13
N GLN A 202 2.87 17.93 18.67
CA GLN A 202 1.50 18.46 18.73
C GLN A 202 0.50 17.87 17.71
N ASN A 203 0.95 17.21 16.63
CA ASN A 203 0.08 16.71 15.55
C ASN A 203 0.11 15.17 15.36
N VAL A 204 0.52 14.43 16.39
CA VAL A 204 0.85 13.00 16.27
C VAL A 204 -0.38 12.09 16.10
N HIS A 205 -1.47 12.38 16.81
CA HIS A 205 -2.70 11.58 16.79
C HIS A 205 -3.62 11.84 15.58
N THR A 206 -3.31 12.86 14.79
CA THR A 206 -4.11 13.25 13.60
C THR A 206 -3.52 12.72 12.30
N SER A 207 -2.33 12.13 12.32
CA SER A 207 -1.71 11.59 11.11
C SER A 207 -2.56 10.46 10.51
N THR A 208 -2.67 10.46 9.19
CA THR A 208 -3.32 9.42 8.41
C THR A 208 -2.82 8.02 8.77
N LEU A 209 -1.50 7.88 8.93
CA LEU A 209 -0.85 6.61 9.26
C LEU A 209 -1.31 6.07 10.63
N ALA A 210 -1.44 6.94 11.62
CA ALA A 210 -1.90 6.56 12.95
C ALA A 210 -3.39 6.17 12.96
N ARG A 211 -4.22 6.84 12.15
CA ARG A 211 -5.66 6.55 12.04
C ARG A 211 -5.96 5.31 11.21
N ALA A 212 -5.12 4.96 10.25
CA ALA A 212 -5.35 3.85 9.32
C ALA A 212 -4.69 2.52 9.76
N LYS A 213 -4.23 2.38 11.01
CA LYS A 213 -3.52 1.19 11.52
C LYS A 213 -4.27 -0.12 11.26
N THR A 214 -5.58 -0.15 11.49
CA THR A 214 -6.40 -1.35 11.28
C THR A 214 -6.45 -1.76 9.81
N GLU A 215 -6.52 -0.77 8.91
CA GLU A 215 -6.52 -1.02 7.47
C GLU A 215 -5.16 -1.54 6.99
N ILE A 216 -4.07 -0.97 7.50
CA ILE A 216 -2.71 -1.43 7.20
C ILE A 216 -2.54 -2.89 7.61
N LEU A 217 -2.94 -3.24 8.84
CA LEU A 217 -2.89 -4.63 9.33
C LEU A 217 -3.71 -5.58 8.47
N ARG A 218 -4.92 -5.18 8.03
CA ARG A 218 -5.75 -5.97 7.10
C ARG A 218 -5.02 -6.25 5.77
N VAL A 219 -4.35 -5.24 5.20
CA VAL A 219 -3.62 -5.41 3.93
C VAL A 219 -2.40 -6.32 4.13
N ILE A 220 -1.66 -6.16 5.22
CA ILE A 220 -0.53 -7.03 5.57
C ILE A 220 -0.99 -8.49 5.76
N ASP A 221 -2.12 -8.71 6.43
CA ASP A 221 -2.70 -10.05 6.59
C ASP A 221 -3.01 -10.70 5.23
N ILE A 222 -3.65 -9.95 4.32
CA ILE A 222 -3.90 -10.41 2.94
C ILE A 222 -2.60 -10.76 2.21
N LEU A 223 -1.55 -9.96 2.37
CA LEU A 223 -0.26 -10.24 1.74
C LEU A 223 0.37 -11.52 2.29
N ILE A 224 0.29 -11.76 3.60
CA ILE A 224 0.81 -12.99 4.22
C ILE A 224 0.06 -14.22 3.68
N GLU A 225 -1.26 -14.14 3.55
CA GLU A 225 -2.07 -15.27 3.05
C GLU A 225 -1.87 -15.52 1.56
N LYS A 226 -1.80 -14.47 0.74
CA LYS A 226 -1.80 -14.60 -0.73
C LYS A 226 -0.42 -14.63 -1.36
N MET A 227 0.53 -13.91 -0.78
CA MET A 227 1.88 -13.68 -1.33
C MET A 227 2.98 -13.97 -0.28
N PRO A 228 2.98 -15.14 0.39
CA PRO A 228 3.95 -15.43 1.47
C PRO A 228 5.41 -15.42 0.99
N GLY A 229 5.65 -15.71 -0.31
CA GLY A 229 6.98 -15.66 -0.92
C GLY A 229 7.55 -14.24 -1.00
N ASP A 230 6.77 -13.26 -1.44
CA ASP A 230 7.21 -11.86 -1.46
C ASP A 230 7.31 -11.28 -0.04
N VAL A 231 6.47 -11.75 0.88
CA VAL A 231 6.48 -11.29 2.27
C VAL A 231 7.70 -11.80 3.04
N VAL A 232 8.10 -13.07 2.88
CA VAL A 232 9.25 -13.62 3.61
C VAL A 232 10.56 -12.88 3.27
N ASP A 233 10.66 -12.35 2.05
CA ASP A 233 11.80 -11.56 1.60
C ASP A 233 11.90 -10.19 2.30
N LEU A 234 10.78 -9.66 2.80
CA LEU A 234 10.65 -8.35 3.45
C LEU A 234 10.08 -8.48 4.87
N LEU A 235 10.34 -9.61 5.53
CA LEU A 235 9.69 -9.98 6.78
C LEU A 235 10.03 -9.01 7.93
N VAL A 236 11.21 -8.38 7.87
CA VAL A 236 11.62 -7.37 8.86
C VAL A 236 10.80 -6.10 8.69
N GLU A 237 10.65 -5.60 7.46
CA GLU A 237 9.82 -4.45 7.15
C GLU A 237 8.35 -4.71 7.52
N VAL A 238 7.86 -5.93 7.26
CA VAL A 238 6.50 -6.34 7.67
C VAL A 238 6.36 -6.33 9.19
N MET A 239 7.36 -6.80 9.94
CA MET A 239 7.35 -6.75 11.40
C MET A 239 7.40 -5.31 11.92
N ASP A 240 8.18 -4.42 11.31
CA ASP A 240 8.23 -3.00 11.66
C ASP A 240 6.84 -2.35 11.53
N ILE A 241 6.11 -2.66 10.46
CA ILE A 241 4.73 -2.20 10.25
C ILE A 241 3.79 -2.76 11.31
N ILE A 242 3.84 -4.08 11.58
CA ILE A 242 2.99 -4.72 12.58
C ILE A 242 3.22 -4.11 13.96
N MET A 243 4.48 -3.93 14.36
CA MET A 243 4.86 -3.36 15.66
C MET A 243 4.49 -1.88 15.80
N TYR A 244 4.39 -1.16 14.68
CA TYR A 244 3.83 0.20 14.67
C TYR A 244 2.31 0.21 14.84
N CYS A 245 1.61 -0.70 14.16
CA CYS A 245 0.16 -0.74 14.14
C CYS A 245 -0.45 -1.33 15.43
N ILE A 246 0.23 -2.27 16.09
CA ILE A 246 -0.25 -2.91 17.32
C ILE A 246 0.38 -2.23 18.54
N GLU A 247 -0.43 -2.00 19.57
CA GLU A 247 0.07 -1.51 20.85
C GLU A 247 0.93 -2.56 21.56
N GLY A 248 2.14 -2.19 21.98
CA GLY A 248 3.05 -3.10 22.68
C GLY A 248 2.48 -3.64 24.00
N SER A 249 1.63 -2.89 24.69
CA SER A 249 0.89 -3.33 25.89
C SER A 249 -0.03 -4.53 25.60
N LEU A 250 -0.69 -4.52 24.44
CA LEU A 250 -1.57 -5.60 24.00
C LEU A 250 -0.77 -6.87 23.70
N VAL A 251 0.33 -6.73 22.95
CA VAL A 251 1.25 -7.84 22.65
C VAL A 251 1.86 -8.42 23.93
N LYS A 252 2.18 -7.57 24.92
CA LYS A 252 2.66 -8.04 26.24
C LYS A 252 1.64 -8.90 26.97
N LYS A 253 0.35 -8.54 26.89
CA LYS A 253 -0.73 -9.21 27.62
C LYS A 253 -1.20 -10.50 26.96
N LYS A 254 -1.34 -10.48 25.63
CA LYS A 254 -1.93 -11.58 24.84
C LYS A 254 -0.92 -12.41 24.05
N GLY A 255 0.30 -11.91 23.90
CA GLY A 255 1.31 -12.49 23.03
C GLY A 255 1.09 -12.15 21.55
N LEU A 256 2.15 -12.32 20.75
CA LEU A 256 2.12 -12.01 19.32
C LEU A 256 1.13 -12.92 18.57
N GLN A 257 1.03 -14.19 18.96
CA GLN A 257 0.15 -15.19 18.33
C GLN A 257 -1.33 -14.78 18.37
N GLU A 258 -1.81 -14.25 19.49
CA GLU A 258 -3.20 -13.78 19.59
C GLU A 258 -3.41 -12.41 18.94
N CYS A 259 -2.39 -11.55 18.95
CA CYS A 259 -2.52 -10.20 18.41
C CYS A 259 -2.47 -10.19 16.87
N PHE A 260 -1.64 -11.03 16.26
CA PHE A 260 -1.47 -11.11 14.81
C PHE A 260 -0.99 -12.50 14.37
N PRO A 261 -1.88 -13.51 14.34
CA PRO A 261 -1.50 -14.91 14.14
C PRO A 261 -0.85 -15.20 12.78
N ALA A 262 -1.17 -14.42 11.74
CA ALA A 262 -0.68 -14.66 10.39
C ALA A 262 0.86 -14.60 10.28
N VAL A 263 1.51 -13.64 10.97
CA VAL A 263 2.98 -13.49 10.91
C VAL A 263 3.72 -14.64 11.60
N CYS A 264 3.08 -15.31 12.55
CA CYS A 264 3.66 -16.44 13.25
C CYS A 264 3.69 -17.73 12.41
N LYS A 265 3.10 -17.73 11.21
CA LYS A 265 3.25 -18.82 10.24
C LYS A 265 4.69 -18.92 9.71
N PHE A 266 5.43 -17.82 9.72
CA PHE A 266 6.82 -17.80 9.31
C PHE A 266 7.72 -18.31 10.44
N TYR A 267 8.46 -19.38 10.18
CA TYR A 267 9.40 -19.98 11.13
C TYR A 267 10.56 -19.06 11.52
N MET A 268 10.82 -18.07 10.66
CA MET A 268 11.78 -16.99 10.88
C MET A 268 11.30 -15.99 11.94
N VAL A 269 10.08 -16.12 12.49
CA VAL A 269 9.55 -15.29 13.57
C VAL A 269 9.47 -16.09 14.86
N GLY A 270 10.08 -15.58 15.92
CA GLY A 270 10.01 -16.16 17.26
C GLY A 270 9.64 -15.11 18.32
N TYR A 271 8.62 -15.39 19.14
CA TYR A 271 8.22 -14.56 20.27
C TYR A 271 8.57 -15.25 21.60
N CYS A 272 9.11 -14.49 22.56
CA CYS A 272 9.38 -14.96 23.91
C CYS A 272 8.42 -14.30 24.91
N ASP A 273 7.44 -15.06 25.41
CA ASP A 273 6.45 -14.55 26.38
C ASP A 273 7.09 -14.04 27.68
N ARG A 274 8.20 -14.63 28.12
CA ARG A 274 8.88 -14.26 29.37
C ARG A 274 9.63 -12.93 29.28
N SER A 275 10.26 -12.65 28.14
CA SER A 275 11.07 -11.43 27.95
C SER A 275 10.38 -10.37 27.11
N HIS A 276 9.22 -10.69 26.52
CA HIS A 276 8.47 -9.87 25.57
C HIS A 276 9.36 -9.37 24.42
N ARG A 277 10.18 -10.27 23.89
CA ARG A 277 11.05 -10.01 22.74
C ARG A 277 10.56 -10.78 21.53
N ILE A 278 10.68 -10.17 20.35
CA ILE A 278 10.43 -10.82 19.07
C ILE A 278 11.76 -10.89 18.32
N ALA A 279 12.05 -12.03 17.71
CA ALA A 279 13.16 -12.22 16.81
C ALA A 279 12.61 -12.50 15.40
N VAL A 280 13.13 -11.81 14.39
CA VAL A 280 12.75 -11.98 12.99
C VAL A 280 14.00 -12.19 12.15
N GLY A 281 14.12 -13.33 11.50
CA GLY A 281 15.16 -13.58 10.50
C GLY A 281 14.86 -12.85 9.19
N ALA A 282 15.90 -12.33 8.55
CA ALA A 282 15.85 -11.79 7.20
C ALA A 282 16.45 -12.79 6.19
N ARG A 283 16.11 -12.64 4.91
CA ARG A 283 16.61 -13.51 3.82
C ARG A 283 18.14 -13.58 3.76
N GLN A 284 18.84 -12.50 4.11
CA GLN A 284 20.30 -12.41 4.08
C GLN A 284 20.99 -13.05 5.29
N GLY A 285 20.25 -13.75 6.16
CA GLY A 285 20.79 -14.41 7.35
C GLY A 285 20.96 -13.49 8.56
N SER A 286 20.63 -12.21 8.44
CA SER A 286 20.50 -11.30 9.57
C SER A 286 19.27 -11.62 10.43
N VAL A 287 19.31 -11.23 11.71
CA VAL A 287 18.17 -11.36 12.63
C VAL A 287 17.88 -10.00 13.26
N ALA A 288 16.67 -9.48 13.10
CA ALA A 288 16.17 -8.31 13.80
C ALA A 288 15.58 -8.71 15.16
N LEU A 289 15.83 -7.91 16.20
CA LEU A 289 15.30 -8.13 17.55
C LEU A 289 14.45 -6.93 17.96
N TYR A 290 13.25 -7.20 18.46
CA TYR A 290 12.29 -6.21 18.91
C TYR A 290 12.05 -6.36 20.41
N ASP A 291 12.11 -5.27 21.17
CA ASP A 291 11.64 -5.25 22.56
C ASP A 291 10.26 -4.59 22.61
N VAL A 292 9.23 -5.42 22.81
CA VAL A 292 7.82 -5.01 22.83
C VAL A 292 7.55 -3.97 23.93
N ARG A 293 8.31 -3.96 25.03
CA ARG A 293 8.10 -3.01 26.14
C ARG A 293 8.51 -1.60 25.79
N THR A 294 9.49 -1.46 24.90
CA THR A 294 10.06 -0.15 24.54
C THR A 294 9.66 0.31 23.16
N GLY A 295 9.04 -0.56 22.34
CA GLY A 295 8.70 -0.27 20.94
C GLY A 295 9.94 -0.11 20.05
N LYS A 296 11.12 -0.53 20.53
CA LYS A 296 12.41 -0.34 19.85
C LYS A 296 12.73 -1.56 18.98
N CYS A 297 12.95 -1.32 17.68
CA CYS A 297 13.45 -2.31 16.70
C CYS A 297 14.97 -2.20 16.52
N GLN A 298 15.70 -3.30 16.67
CA GLN A 298 17.15 -3.37 16.44
C GLN A 298 17.44 -4.27 15.23
N MET A 299 17.96 -3.68 14.15
CA MET A 299 18.39 -4.39 12.94
C MET A 299 19.87 -4.81 13.05
N ASN A 300 20.18 -6.07 12.75
CA ASN A 300 21.55 -6.57 12.65
C ASN A 300 21.88 -6.79 11.16
N THR A 301 22.93 -6.20 10.60
CA THR A 301 23.40 -6.51 9.23
C THR A 301 24.70 -7.30 9.32
N SER A 302 24.81 -8.37 8.54
CA SER A 302 26.10 -9.01 8.30
C SER A 302 26.23 -9.46 6.86
N LEU A 303 27.11 -8.81 6.13
CA LEU A 303 28.14 -9.44 5.30
C LEU A 303 29.13 -8.34 4.90
N LEU A 304 30.41 -8.53 5.26
CA LEU A 304 31.60 -7.87 4.67
C LEU A 304 31.62 -6.32 4.62
N GLY A 305 32.35 -5.73 5.57
CA GLY A 305 33.28 -4.62 5.29
C GLY A 305 32.75 -3.26 4.85
N SER A 306 32.71 -2.34 5.83
CA SER A 306 33.46 -1.08 5.77
C SER A 306 32.93 0.14 4.97
N ILE A 307 32.86 1.24 5.74
CA ILE A 307 33.19 2.65 5.42
C ILE A 307 32.07 3.51 4.82
N GLY A 308 31.65 4.52 5.60
CA GLY A 308 31.06 5.74 5.04
C GLY A 308 29.98 6.45 5.87
N MET A 309 30.37 7.08 6.98
CA MET A 309 29.92 8.43 7.41
C MET A 309 28.43 8.76 7.73
N LEU A 310 28.28 9.42 8.89
CA LEU A 310 27.29 10.44 9.29
C LEU A 310 25.78 10.11 9.21
N ASN A 311 25.11 9.98 10.36
CA ASN A 311 24.54 11.14 11.06
C ASN A 311 23.79 10.73 12.34
N SER A 312 23.87 11.64 13.31
CA SER A 312 23.25 11.60 14.64
C SER A 312 21.72 11.53 14.56
N ALA A 313 21.16 10.40 14.99
CA ALA A 313 19.76 10.23 15.41
C ALA A 313 19.79 9.26 16.61
N PRO A 314 18.74 9.12 17.46
CA PRO A 314 18.74 8.14 18.54
C PRO A 314 18.61 6.73 17.94
N GLN A 315 19.70 6.27 17.34
CA GLN A 315 19.85 4.98 16.71
C GLN A 315 19.86 3.94 17.83
N LEU A 316 19.02 2.93 17.64
CA LEU A 316 18.94 1.80 18.54
C LEU A 316 20.26 1.03 18.44
N ARG A 317 21.04 1.10 19.51
CA ARG A 317 22.39 0.53 19.59
C ARG A 317 22.31 -0.99 19.57
N CYS A 318 22.80 -1.60 18.49
CA CYS A 318 23.06 -3.04 18.41
C CYS A 318 24.01 -3.45 19.55
N ILE A 319 23.57 -4.40 20.38
CA ILE A 319 24.37 -4.90 21.52
C ILE A 319 25.24 -6.09 21.10
N LYS A 320 24.77 -6.95 20.17
CA LYS A 320 25.52 -8.15 19.75
C LYS A 320 24.98 -8.77 18.45
N THR A 321 25.88 -9.16 17.55
CA THR A 321 25.58 -9.83 16.28
C THR A 321 26.16 -11.24 16.29
N TYR A 322 25.40 -12.20 15.74
CA TYR A 322 25.84 -13.60 15.62
C TYR A 322 25.79 -14.04 14.16
N GLN A 323 26.90 -14.56 13.65
CA GLN A 323 26.94 -15.20 12.34
C GLN A 323 26.30 -16.59 12.44
N VAL A 324 25.41 -16.90 11.51
CA VAL A 324 24.82 -18.22 11.36
C VAL A 324 25.45 -18.89 10.14
N PRO A 325 25.84 -20.18 10.22
CA PRO A 325 26.20 -20.95 9.04
C PRO A 325 25.09 -20.91 7.97
N PRO A 326 25.43 -20.90 6.67
CA PRO A 326 24.43 -20.89 5.61
C PRO A 326 23.50 -22.09 5.76
N VAL A 327 22.23 -21.84 6.03
CA VAL A 327 21.21 -22.90 6.01
C VAL A 327 20.91 -23.17 4.54
N GLN A 328 21.25 -24.36 4.05
CA GLN A 328 20.96 -24.73 2.66
C GLN A 328 19.44 -24.58 2.42
N PRO A 329 19.01 -23.96 1.31
CA PRO A 329 17.60 -23.89 0.99
C PRO A 329 17.07 -25.33 0.80
N ALA A 330 15.84 -25.57 1.25
CA ALA A 330 15.17 -26.83 0.94
C ALA A 330 15.20 -27.06 -0.59
N SER A 331 15.35 -28.32 -1.02
CA SER A 331 15.53 -28.70 -2.43
C SER A 331 14.56 -27.96 -3.38
N PRO A 332 14.93 -27.70 -4.66
CA PRO A 332 14.18 -26.83 -5.59
C PRO A 332 12.71 -27.23 -5.88
N GLY A 333 12.22 -28.34 -5.32
CA GLY A 333 10.85 -28.83 -5.48
C GLY A 333 9.93 -28.63 -4.28
N SER A 334 10.43 -28.29 -3.08
CA SER A 334 9.55 -28.08 -1.91
C SER A 334 9.25 -26.59 -1.72
N GLN A 335 8.21 -26.10 -2.40
CA GLN A 335 7.61 -24.76 -2.25
C GLN A 335 6.98 -24.52 -0.86
N ASN A 336 7.55 -25.07 0.22
CA ASN A 336 7.22 -24.70 1.58
C ASN A 336 8.23 -23.65 2.05
N HIS A 337 8.05 -22.40 1.60
CA HIS A 337 8.73 -21.22 2.17
C HIS A 337 8.51 -21.12 3.70
N LEU A 338 7.49 -21.81 4.20
CA LEU A 338 7.19 -22.06 5.60
C LEU A 338 7.95 -23.28 6.19
N LYS A 339 9.05 -23.75 5.63
CA LYS A 339 9.92 -24.80 6.23
C LYS A 339 11.36 -24.33 6.35
N LEU A 340 11.56 -23.02 6.41
CA LEU A 340 12.86 -22.41 6.68
C LEU A 340 13.12 -22.41 8.19
N ALA A 341 14.39 -22.31 8.59
CA ALA A 341 14.85 -22.51 9.95
C ALA A 341 13.97 -21.80 11.02
N ARG A 342 13.70 -22.49 12.14
CA ARG A 342 12.85 -22.03 13.24
C ARG A 342 13.65 -21.33 14.31
N LEU A 343 13.22 -20.15 14.75
CA LEU A 343 13.75 -19.54 15.97
C LEU A 343 12.97 -19.99 17.21
N ILE A 344 13.68 -20.42 18.26
CA ILE A 344 13.12 -20.94 19.51
C ILE A 344 13.84 -20.27 20.69
N TRP A 345 13.11 -19.53 21.51
CA TRP A 345 13.65 -19.01 22.76
C TRP A 345 13.63 -20.08 23.85
N THR A 346 14.79 -20.45 24.39
CA THR A 346 14.89 -21.39 25.52
C THR A 346 15.10 -20.70 26.85
N SER A 347 15.60 -19.46 26.86
CA SER A 347 15.68 -18.62 28.05
C SER A 347 15.61 -17.14 27.68
N ASN A 348 15.63 -16.25 28.68
CA ASN A 348 15.73 -14.80 28.46
C ASN A 348 17.02 -14.36 27.75
N ARG A 349 18.05 -15.22 27.76
CA ARG A 349 19.34 -14.99 27.12
C ARG A 349 19.66 -16.00 26.05
N ASN A 350 18.81 -16.98 25.75
CA ASN A 350 19.16 -18.05 24.81
C ASN A 350 18.11 -18.17 23.72
N VAL A 351 18.56 -18.00 22.47
CA VAL A 351 17.79 -18.25 21.24
C VAL A 351 18.43 -19.41 20.51
N ILE A 352 17.63 -20.33 20.01
CA ILE A 352 18.07 -21.43 19.16
C ILE A 352 17.50 -21.19 17.77
N LEU A 353 18.35 -21.18 16.75
CA LEU A 353 17.92 -21.37 15.37
C LEU A 353 18.02 -22.86 15.04
N MET A 354 16.87 -23.49 14.85
CA MET A 354 16.74 -24.88 14.43
C MET A 354 16.55 -24.92 12.93
N ALA A 355 17.58 -25.31 12.19
CA ALA A 355 17.52 -25.46 10.75
C ALA A 355 16.61 -26.62 10.34
N HIS A 356 16.16 -26.60 9.08
CA HIS A 356 15.24 -27.61 8.54
C HIS A 356 15.85 -29.03 8.48
N ASP A 357 17.18 -29.11 8.50
CA ASP A 357 17.97 -30.35 8.58
C ASP A 357 18.12 -30.87 10.02
N GLY A 358 17.49 -30.20 10.99
CA GLY A 358 17.56 -30.53 12.42
C GLY A 358 18.78 -29.94 13.15
N LYS A 359 19.65 -29.18 12.47
CA LYS A 359 20.80 -28.56 13.15
C LYS A 359 20.38 -27.38 14.03
N GLU A 360 20.77 -27.45 15.30
CA GLU A 360 20.57 -26.37 16.26
C GLU A 360 21.78 -25.43 16.29
N HIS A 361 21.52 -24.12 16.21
CA HIS A 361 22.51 -23.07 16.44
C HIS A 361 22.04 -22.23 17.62
N ARG A 362 22.79 -22.24 18.73
CA ARG A 362 22.42 -21.54 19.96
C ARG A 362 23.14 -20.21 20.06
N PHE A 363 22.37 -19.16 20.36
CA PHE A 363 22.84 -17.79 20.49
C PHE A 363 22.51 -17.27 21.88
N MET A 364 23.49 -16.64 22.53
CA MET A 364 23.31 -16.03 23.85
C MET A 364 23.02 -14.52 23.70
N VAL A 365 21.76 -14.08 23.83
CA VAL A 365 21.33 -12.69 23.68
C VAL A 365 21.49 -11.88 24.96
#